data_AF-A0A442F9I0-F1
#
_entry.id   AF-A0A442F9I0-F1
#
_cell.length_a   1.000
_cell.length_b   1.000
_cell.length_c   1.000
_cell.angle_alpha   90.00
_cell.angle_beta   90.00
_cell.angle_gamma   90.00
#
_symmetry.space_group_name_H-M   'P 1'
#
loop_
_entity.id
_entity.type
_entity.pdbx_description
1 polymer ?
#
loop_
_entity_poly.entity_id
_entity_poly.type
_entity_poly.pdbx_seq_one_letter_code
_entity_poly.pdbx_strand_id
1 'polypeptide(L)'
;MAILLNRSTRVIVQGFTGKIGSFHAEDMKRYGTKLVGGVTPGKGGQTHLGLPVFNTVKGAVRETRAEASIVFVPPPFAADSIMEAA
;
A
#
# COMPACT_ATOMS: atom_id res chain seq x y z
N MET A 1 -22.66 5.86 -8.13
CA MET A 1 -22.45 6.20 -6.71
C MET A 1 -21.51 5.17 -6.11
N ALA A 2 -20.44 5.58 -5.42
CA ALA A 2 -19.57 4.68 -4.67
C ALA A 2 -19.83 4.86 -3.16
N ILE A 3 -19.64 3.82 -2.35
CA ILE A 3 -19.86 3.89 -0.90
C ILE A 3 -18.57 4.27 -0.16
N LEU A 4 -17.49 3.52 -0.35
CA LEU A 4 -16.21 3.72 0.36
C LEU A 4 -15.09 4.21 -0.56
N LEU A 5 -14.84 3.50 -1.66
CA LEU A 5 -13.71 3.77 -2.55
C LEU A 5 -14.20 4.15 -3.95
N ASN A 6 -13.49 5.06 -4.60
CA ASN A 6 -13.74 5.46 -5.98
C ASN A 6 -12.42 5.59 -6.77
N ARG A 7 -12.52 5.94 -8.07
CA ARG A 7 -11.34 6.05 -8.97
C ARG A 7 -10.29 7.06 -8.53
N SER A 8 -10.65 8.05 -7.70
CA SER A 8 -9.71 9.05 -7.18
C SER A 8 -9.05 8.66 -5.86
N THR A 9 -9.57 7.60 -5.19
CA THR A 9 -9.07 7.11 -3.91
C THR A 9 -7.63 6.65 -4.04
N ARG A 10 -6.71 7.28 -3.31
CA ARG A 10 -5.27 6.94 -3.32
C ARG A 10 -4.99 5.79 -2.36
N VAL A 11 -4.50 4.68 -2.90
CA VAL A 11 -4.31 3.43 -2.15
C VAL A 11 -2.83 3.11 -2.00
N ILE A 12 -2.42 2.64 -0.81
CA ILE A 12 -1.12 2.01 -0.57
C ILE A 12 -1.27 0.52 -0.24
N VAL A 13 -0.21 -0.25 -0.43
CA VAL A 13 -0.14 -1.66 0.01
C VAL A 13 0.84 -1.80 1.18
N GLN A 14 0.42 -2.37 2.31
CA GLN A 14 1.35 -2.86 3.33
C GLN A 14 1.76 -4.30 3.02
N GLY A 15 3.06 -4.61 3.08
CA GLY A 15 3.60 -5.86 2.53
C GLY A 15 3.82 -5.79 1.01
N PHE A 16 4.01 -4.58 0.48
CA PHE A 16 4.04 -4.28 -0.96
C PHE A 16 5.04 -5.10 -1.77
N THR A 17 6.25 -5.31 -1.23
CA THR A 17 7.31 -6.06 -1.92
C THR A 17 7.25 -7.57 -1.66
N GLY A 18 6.24 -8.05 -0.92
CA GLY A 18 5.99 -9.49 -0.75
C GLY A 18 5.35 -10.10 -1.99
N LYS A 19 5.39 -11.43 -2.10
CA LYS A 19 4.85 -12.16 -3.27
C LYS A 19 3.37 -11.83 -3.53
N ILE A 20 2.53 -11.93 -2.50
CA ILE A 20 1.08 -11.68 -2.60
C ILE A 20 0.78 -10.18 -2.77
N GLY A 21 1.50 -9.32 -2.04
CA GLY A 21 1.38 -7.87 -2.19
C GLY A 21 1.70 -7.39 -3.61
N SER A 22 2.75 -7.94 -4.21
CA SER A 22 3.15 -7.63 -5.58
C SER A 22 2.12 -8.11 -6.60
N PHE A 23 1.66 -9.36 -6.46
CA PHE A 23 0.67 -9.97 -7.35
C PHE A 23 -0.62 -9.14 -7.41
N HIS A 24 -1.22 -8.83 -6.26
CA HIS A 24 -2.46 -8.04 -6.25
C HIS A 24 -2.23 -6.56 -6.58
N ALA A 25 -1.08 -5.98 -6.24
CA ALA A 25 -0.77 -4.60 -6.63
C ALA A 25 -0.68 -4.43 -8.15
N GLU A 26 -0.12 -5.41 -8.86
CA GLU A 26 -0.06 -5.39 -10.31
C GLU A 26 -1.46 -5.46 -10.93
N ASP A 27 -2.33 -6.34 -10.44
CA ASP A 27 -3.73 -6.41 -10.87
C ASP A 27 -4.52 -5.14 -10.53
N MET A 28 -4.32 -4.56 -9.34
CA MET A 28 -4.92 -3.28 -8.95
C MET A 28 -4.53 -2.16 -9.90
N LYS A 29 -3.25 -2.07 -10.29
CA LYS A 29 -2.78 -1.10 -11.29
C LYS A 29 -3.40 -1.35 -12.67
N ARG A 30 -3.42 -2.60 -13.14
CA ARG A 30 -4.03 -2.98 -14.43
C ARG A 30 -5.52 -2.65 -14.48
N TYR A 31 -6.22 -2.81 -13.35
CA TYR A 31 -7.63 -2.49 -13.22
C TYR A 31 -7.93 -0.98 -13.16
N GLY A 32 -6.90 -0.15 -12.94
CA GLY A 32 -7.04 1.31 -12.85
C GLY A 32 -7.27 1.82 -11.42
N THR A 33 -6.93 1.03 -10.39
CA THR A 33 -6.85 1.53 -9.01
C THR A 33 -5.73 2.57 -8.94
N LYS A 34 -5.99 3.69 -8.26
CA LYS A 34 -4.97 4.74 -8.05
C LYS A 34 -4.02 4.33 -6.93
N LEU A 35 -3.20 3.32 -7.22
CA LEU A 35 -2.14 2.83 -6.33
C LEU A 35 -0.98 3.83 -6.35
N VAL A 36 -0.60 4.35 -5.18
CA VAL A 36 0.38 5.45 -5.06
C VAL A 36 1.70 5.04 -4.39
N GLY A 37 1.82 3.79 -3.93
CA GLY A 37 3.01 3.30 -3.26
C GLY A 37 2.74 2.09 -2.39
N GLY A 38 3.70 1.77 -1.54
CA GLY A 38 3.49 0.76 -0.52
C GLY A 38 4.56 0.75 0.56
N VAL A 39 4.32 -0.03 1.60
CA VAL A 39 5.14 -0.08 2.80
C VAL A 39 5.79 -1.46 2.90
N THR A 40 7.10 -1.47 3.11
CA THR A 40 7.85 -2.65 3.53
C THR A 40 9.01 -2.16 4.41
N PRO A 41 8.95 -2.38 5.75
CA PRO A 41 10.01 -1.99 6.66
C PRO A 41 11.38 -2.54 6.20
N GLY A 42 12.40 -1.69 6.23
CA GLY A 42 13.76 -2.01 5.76
C GLY A 42 13.99 -1.81 4.26
N LYS A 43 12.95 -1.50 3.47
CA LYS A 43 13.06 -1.26 2.01
C LYS A 43 12.63 0.16 1.59
N GLY A 44 12.42 1.07 2.54
CA GLY A 44 12.07 2.45 2.24
C GLY A 44 13.11 3.14 1.34
N GLY A 45 12.63 3.96 0.40
CA GLY A 45 13.45 4.65 -0.60
C GLY A 45 13.67 3.87 -1.89
N GLN A 46 13.30 2.58 -1.92
CA GLN A 46 13.31 1.78 -3.15
C GLN A 46 12.07 2.07 -4.01
N THR A 47 12.11 1.56 -5.24
CA THR A 47 10.94 1.53 -6.15
C THR A 47 10.54 0.08 -6.37
N HIS A 48 9.24 -0.19 -6.35
CA HIS A 48 8.67 -1.50 -6.68
C HIS A 48 7.42 -1.32 -7.53
N LEU A 49 7.27 -2.10 -8.61
CA LEU A 49 6.22 -1.91 -9.62
C LEU A 49 6.12 -0.45 -10.12
N GLY A 50 7.24 0.26 -10.20
CA GLY A 50 7.28 1.68 -10.61
C GLY A 50 6.64 2.66 -9.62
N LEU A 51 6.44 2.25 -8.36
CA LEU A 51 5.89 3.09 -7.28
C LEU A 51 6.84 3.13 -6.08
N PRO A 52 6.83 4.22 -5.28
CA PRO A 52 7.72 4.37 -4.14
C PRO A 52 7.41 3.38 -3.01
N VAL A 53 8.48 2.86 -2.40
CA VAL A 53 8.42 2.02 -1.20
C VAL A 53 8.81 2.84 0.02
N PHE A 54 8.05 2.72 1.10
CA PHE A 54 8.26 3.42 2.35
C PHE A 54 8.54 2.45 3.49
N ASN A 55 9.24 2.93 4.53
CA ASN A 55 9.44 2.15 5.75
C ASN A 55 8.22 2.17 6.68
N THR A 56 7.41 3.22 6.63
CA THR A 56 6.23 3.39 7.50
C THR A 56 5.03 3.92 6.72
N VAL A 57 3.83 3.58 7.18
CA VAL A 57 2.56 4.12 6.66
C VAL A 57 2.53 5.63 6.81
N LYS A 58 2.95 6.17 7.96
CA LYS A 58 3.05 7.62 8.18
C LYS A 58 3.89 8.33 7.11
N GLY A 59 5.02 7.74 6.73
CA GLY A 59 5.88 8.26 5.66
C GLY A 59 5.18 8.21 4.29
N ALA A 60 4.54 7.09 3.98
CA ALA A 60 3.79 6.91 2.75
C ALA A 60 2.63 7.91 2.62
N VAL A 61 1.84 8.10 3.67
CA VAL A 61 0.71 9.03 3.71
C VAL A 61 1.19 10.47 3.53
N ARG A 62 2.28 10.87 4.21
CA ARG A 62 2.83 12.23 4.08
C ARG A 62 3.21 12.56 2.65
N GLU A 63 3.86 11.63 1.95
CA GLU A 63 4.37 11.85 0.59
C GLU A 63 3.27 11.73 -0.48
N THR A 64 2.40 10.73 -0.34
CA THR A 64 1.47 10.33 -1.40
C THR A 64 0.04 10.78 -1.16
N ARG A 65 -0.26 11.25 0.06
CA ARG A 65 -1.61 11.57 0.54
C ARG A 65 -2.56 10.38 0.43
N ALA A 66 -2.07 9.15 0.56
CA ALA A 66 -2.91 7.95 0.57
C ALA A 66 -4.00 8.04 1.64
N GLU A 67 -5.19 7.53 1.32
CA GLU A 67 -6.37 7.57 2.20
C GLU A 67 -6.94 6.17 2.48
N ALA A 68 -6.40 5.14 1.82
CA ALA A 68 -6.74 3.74 2.05
C ALA A 68 -5.48 2.86 1.99
N SER A 69 -5.47 1.79 2.79
CA SER A 69 -4.42 0.76 2.78
C SER A 69 -5.03 -0.62 2.62
N ILE A 70 -4.36 -1.48 1.86
CA ILE A 70 -4.60 -2.93 1.85
C ILE A 70 -3.41 -3.65 2.47
N VAL A 71 -3.68 -4.62 3.35
CA VAL A 71 -2.68 -5.27 4.18
C VAL A 71 -2.41 -6.69 3.69
N PHE A 72 -1.24 -6.91 3.06
CA PHE A 72 -0.72 -8.21 2.64
C PHE A 72 0.53 -8.59 3.45
N VAL A 73 0.42 -8.54 4.78
CA VAL A 73 1.49 -8.90 5.71
C VAL A 73 1.24 -10.28 6.33
N PRO A 74 2.29 -11.03 6.72
CA PRO A 74 2.12 -12.30 7.40
C PRO A 74 1.30 -12.18 8.70
N PRO A 75 0.54 -13.22 9.10
CA PRO A 75 -0.35 -13.17 10.26
C PRO A 75 0.27 -12.63 11.57
N PRO A 76 1.51 -12.98 11.94
CA PRO A 76 2.13 -12.47 13.17
C PRO A 76 2.29 -10.94 13.21
N PHE A 77 2.29 -10.26 12.06
CA PHE A 77 2.51 -8.82 11.94
C PHE A 77 1.24 -8.05 11.56
N ALA A 78 0.11 -8.76 11.36
CA ALA A 78 -1.12 -8.19 10.84
C ALA A 78 -1.72 -7.15 11.78
N ALA A 79 -1.79 -7.45 13.09
CA ALA A 79 -2.34 -6.53 14.07
C ALA A 79 -1.56 -5.21 14.12
N ASP A 80 -0.23 -5.28 14.22
CA ASP A 80 0.65 -4.10 14.24
C ASP A 80 0.52 -3.28 12.95
N SER A 81 0.50 -3.96 11.79
CA SER A 81 0.32 -3.28 10.50
C SER A 81 -1.03 -2.57 10.40
N ILE A 82 -2.12 -3.19 10.87
CA ILE A 82 -3.44 -2.56 10.87
C ILE A 82 -3.45 -1.35 11.80
N MET A 83 -2.85 -1.47 13.00
CA MET A 83 -2.75 -0.36 13.94
C MET A 83 -1.86 0.78 13.43
N GLU A 84 -0.82 0.49 12.64
CA GLU A 84 0.02 1.51 11.99
C GLU A 84 -0.77 2.35 10.96
N ALA A 85 -1.84 1.77 10.39
CA ALA A 85 -2.65 2.40 9.36
C ALA A 85 -3.87 3.17 9.87
N ALA A 86 -4.23 3.00 11.15
CA ALA A 86 -5.34 3.69 11.81
C ALA A 86 -4.98 5.16 12.12
#